data_AF-A0A423PEY6-F1
#
_entry.id   AF-A0A423PEY6-F1
#
_cell.length_a   1.000
_cell.length_b   1.000
_cell.length_c   1.000
_cell.angle_alpha   90.00
_cell.angle_beta   90.00
_cell.angle_gamma   90.00
#
_symmetry.space_group_name_H-M   'P 1'
#
loop_
_entity.id
_entity.type
_entity.pdbx_description
1 polymer ?
#
loop_
_entity_poly.entity_id
_entity_poly.type
_entity_poly.pdbx_seq_one_letter_code
_entity_poly.pdbx_strand_id
1 'polypeptide(L)'
;MYERVIQNDRVLSNALAQTLHVTKSELAAAIGLSADSSRERERERSGPTQRRMRDVVEILNRVSHWTGSDMQAYAWYRSEPLPAFGQRTASDLVAEGLADAVKTHLSRIAVGGFA
;
A
#
# COMPACT_ATOMS: atom_id res chain seq x y z
N MET A 1 6.57 12.97 3.98
CA MET A 1 7.54 11.87 3.72
C MET A 1 7.37 11.27 2.33
N TYR A 2 6.14 10.99 1.85
CA TYR A 2 5.89 10.47 0.48
C TYR A 2 5.82 11.53 -0.63
N GLU A 3 6.18 12.79 -0.34
CA GLU A 3 6.16 13.87 -1.34
C GLU A 3 7.16 13.62 -2.49
N ARG A 4 8.23 12.86 -2.23
CA ARG A 4 9.17 12.38 -3.27
C ARG A 4 8.67 11.13 -4.04
N VAL A 5 7.61 10.49 -3.56
CA VAL A 5 7.01 9.30 -4.17
C VAL A 5 5.92 9.68 -5.19
N ILE A 6 5.28 10.84 -5.01
CA ILE A 6 4.24 11.36 -5.91
C ILE A 6 4.84 12.43 -6.82
N GLN A 7 4.85 12.20 -8.14
CA GLN A 7 5.25 13.18 -9.14
C GLN A 7 4.17 13.30 -10.22
N ASN A 8 3.73 14.53 -10.52
CA ASN A 8 2.66 14.80 -11.50
C ASN A 8 1.37 13.98 -11.24
N ASP A 9 0.93 13.88 -9.98
CA ASP A 9 -0.21 13.05 -9.53
C ASP A 9 -0.02 11.52 -9.66
N ARG A 10 1.23 11.07 -9.88
CA ARG A 10 1.57 9.65 -10.08
C ARG A 10 2.50 9.14 -9.00
N VAL A 11 2.22 7.94 -8.51
CA VAL A 11 3.14 7.21 -7.64
C VAL A 11 4.25 6.59 -8.49
N LEU A 12 5.50 6.91 -8.15
CA LEU A 12 6.69 6.35 -8.77
C LEU A 12 7.04 5.03 -8.06
N SER A 13 6.86 3.89 -8.75
CA SER A 13 7.10 2.56 -8.17
C SER A 13 8.53 2.38 -7.66
N ASN A 14 9.53 2.94 -8.35
CA ASN A 14 10.92 2.90 -7.90
C ASN A 14 11.16 3.71 -6.61
N ALA A 15 10.60 4.91 -6.52
CA ALA A 15 10.76 5.76 -5.34
C ALA A 15 10.03 5.15 -4.12
N LEU A 16 8.86 4.55 -4.35
CA LEU A 16 8.13 3.82 -3.33
C LEU A 16 8.93 2.61 -2.85
N ALA A 17 9.44 1.77 -3.75
CA ALA A 17 10.25 0.60 -3.41
C ALA A 17 11.50 0.99 -2.60
N GLN A 18 12.18 2.08 -2.98
CA GLN A 18 13.32 2.62 -2.23
C GLN A 18 12.93 3.09 -0.83
N THR A 19 11.80 3.80 -0.69
CA THR A 19 11.31 4.28 0.62
C THR A 19 11.01 3.12 1.56
N LEU A 20 10.49 2.01 1.01
CA LEU A 20 10.14 0.82 1.78
C LEU A 20 11.30 -0.17 1.96
N HIS A 21 12.48 0.13 1.40
CA HIS A 21 13.66 -0.76 1.40
C HIS A 21 13.38 -2.16 0.84
N VAL A 22 12.56 -2.23 -0.21
CA VAL A 22 12.17 -3.49 -0.88
C VAL A 22 12.51 -3.44 -2.36
N THR A 23 12.56 -4.60 -3.00
CA THR A 23 12.70 -4.68 -4.45
C THR A 23 11.41 -4.25 -5.15
N LYS A 24 11.53 -3.81 -6.41
CA LYS A 24 10.37 -3.49 -7.25
C LYS A 24 9.43 -4.70 -7.41
N SER A 25 9.99 -5.91 -7.46
CA SER A 25 9.21 -7.16 -7.58
C SER A 25 8.42 -7.46 -6.31
N GLU A 26 9.01 -7.26 -5.13
CA GLU A 26 8.30 -7.38 -3.86
C GLU A 26 7.17 -6.35 -3.73
N LEU A 27 7.44 -5.10 -4.13
CA LEU A 27 6.40 -4.07 -4.17
C LEU A 27 5.27 -4.46 -5.13
N ALA A 28 5.60 -4.93 -6.33
CA ALA A 28 4.61 -5.35 -7.34
C ALA A 28 3.70 -6.47 -6.81
N ALA A 29 4.30 -7.49 -6.18
CA ALA A 29 3.54 -8.57 -5.55
C ALA A 29 2.58 -8.05 -4.46
N ALA A 30 3.06 -7.13 -3.61
CA ALA A 30 2.29 -6.55 -2.52
C ALA A 30 1.11 -5.65 -2.95
N ILE A 31 1.07 -5.25 -4.23
CA ILE A 31 0.01 -4.43 -4.82
C ILE A 31 -0.79 -5.17 -5.91
N GLY A 32 -0.57 -6.48 -6.04
CA GLY A 32 -1.27 -7.35 -6.99
C GLY A 32 -0.90 -7.12 -8.46
N LEU A 33 0.34 -6.72 -8.72
CA LEU A 33 0.92 -6.60 -10.06
C LEU A 33 1.87 -7.78 -10.34
N SER A 34 1.80 -8.35 -11.55
CA SER A 34 2.69 -9.41 -11.99
C SER A 34 3.98 -8.81 -12.56
N ALA A 35 5.15 -9.37 -12.26
CA ALA A 35 6.46 -8.76 -12.53
C ALA A 35 6.91 -8.71 -14.03
N ASP A 36 6.02 -8.89 -15.01
CA ASP A 36 6.40 -9.08 -16.42
C ASP A 36 6.57 -7.78 -17.25
N SER A 37 7.80 -7.55 -17.69
CA SER A 37 8.48 -6.24 -17.76
C SER A 37 8.07 -5.21 -18.83
N SER A 38 7.39 -5.58 -19.91
CA SER A 38 7.10 -4.64 -21.02
C SER A 38 5.68 -4.07 -21.03
N ARG A 39 4.68 -4.91 -20.75
CA ARG A 39 3.28 -4.45 -20.56
C ARG A 39 3.08 -3.79 -19.20
N GLU A 40 4.01 -4.02 -18.27
CA GLU A 40 4.00 -3.49 -16.91
C GLU A 40 4.20 -1.98 -16.88
N ARG A 41 5.12 -1.38 -17.65
CA ARG A 41 5.29 0.09 -17.63
C ARG A 41 4.04 0.84 -18.10
N GLU A 42 3.28 0.25 -19.02
CA GLU A 42 2.01 0.78 -19.51
C GLU A 42 0.89 0.56 -18.49
N ARG A 43 0.86 -0.59 -17.81
CA ARG A 43 -0.07 -0.89 -16.70
C ARG A 43 0.22 -0.07 -15.45
N GLU A 44 1.48 0.09 -15.05
CA GLU A 44 1.95 1.04 -14.03
C GLU A 44 1.45 2.45 -14.35
N ARG A 45 1.32 2.79 -15.63
CA ARG A 45 0.73 4.06 -16.07
C ARG A 45 -0.80 4.06 -16.20
N SER A 46 -1.46 2.92 -16.05
CA SER A 46 -2.92 2.85 -16.09
C SER A 46 -3.52 3.52 -14.86
N GLY A 47 -4.68 4.15 -15.04
CA GLY A 47 -5.44 4.76 -13.93
C GLY A 47 -5.71 3.79 -12.77
N PRO A 48 -6.14 2.53 -13.02
CA PRO A 48 -6.38 1.55 -11.97
C PRO A 48 -5.14 1.21 -11.15
N THR A 49 -3.98 1.00 -11.79
CA THR A 49 -2.74 0.69 -11.06
C THR A 49 -2.24 1.88 -10.25
N GLN A 50 -2.30 3.09 -10.82
CA GLN A 50 -1.98 4.32 -10.09
C GLN A 50 -2.90 4.54 -8.89
N ARG A 51 -4.20 4.21 -9.02
CA ARG A 51 -5.13 4.23 -7.89
C ARG A 51 -4.69 3.25 -6.80
N ARG A 52 -4.41 1.99 -7.13
CA ARG A 52 -3.92 1.01 -6.15
C ARG A 52 -2.63 1.45 -5.47
N MET A 53 -1.66 1.98 -6.22
CA MET A 53 -0.41 2.50 -5.65
C MET A 53 -0.67 3.67 -4.68
N ARG A 54 -1.59 4.59 -5.02
CA ARG A 54 -2.01 5.64 -4.08
C ARG A 54 -2.69 5.08 -2.85
N ASP A 55 -3.53 4.06 -3.02
CA ASP A 55 -4.22 3.41 -1.92
C ASP A 55 -3.22 2.79 -0.93
N VAL A 56 -2.16 2.16 -1.44
CA VAL A 56 -1.05 1.60 -0.63
C VAL A 56 -0.33 2.70 0.12
N VAL A 57 0.04 3.78 -0.56
CA VAL A 57 0.70 4.93 0.08
C VAL A 57 -0.18 5.53 1.17
N GLU A 58 -1.49 5.67 0.95
CA GLU A 58 -2.42 6.19 1.95
C GLU A 58 -2.54 5.27 3.17
N ILE A 59 -2.64 3.95 2.95
CA ILE A 59 -2.67 2.96 4.03
C ILE A 59 -1.37 3.02 4.82
N LEU A 60 -0.20 2.98 4.16
CA LEU A 60 1.10 3.03 4.84
C LEU A 60 1.29 4.33 5.61
N ASN A 61 0.84 5.48 5.09
CA ASN A 61 0.87 6.75 5.83
C ASN A 61 0.03 6.72 7.09
N ARG A 62 -1.18 6.16 7.02
CA ARG A 62 -2.04 6.04 8.19
C ARG A 62 -1.42 5.12 9.22
N VAL A 63 -0.83 4.03 8.74
CA VAL A 63 -0.23 2.99 9.55
C VAL A 63 1.21 3.33 9.99
N SER A 64 1.86 4.34 9.46
CA SER A 64 3.16 4.77 9.99
C SER A 64 3.01 5.55 11.29
N HIS A 65 1.87 6.23 11.48
CA HIS A 65 1.60 7.02 12.69
C HIS A 65 1.59 6.17 13.97
N TRP A 66 1.00 4.97 13.95
CA TRP A 66 0.93 4.05 15.10
C TRP A 66 2.09 3.01 15.18
N THR A 67 2.85 2.77 14.09
CA THR A 67 3.95 1.78 14.05
C THR A 67 5.33 2.42 14.20
N GLY A 68 5.41 3.75 14.09
CA GLY A 68 6.64 4.51 14.34
C GLY A 68 7.66 4.51 13.20
N SER A 69 7.44 3.79 12.09
CA SER A 69 8.28 3.90 10.88
C SER A 69 7.60 3.32 9.64
N ASP A 70 7.98 3.80 8.46
CA ASP A 70 7.47 3.30 7.17
C ASP A 70 7.79 1.81 6.95
N MET A 71 8.94 1.33 7.43
CA MET A 71 9.32 -0.08 7.35
C MET A 71 8.41 -0.95 8.23
N GLN A 72 8.11 -0.51 9.46
CA GLN A 72 7.18 -1.22 10.33
C GLN A 72 5.74 -1.15 9.80
N ALA A 73 5.34 -0.02 9.19
CA ALA A 73 4.06 0.09 8.50
C ALA A 73 3.95 -0.89 7.33
N TYR A 74 5.03 -1.06 6.56
CA TYR A 74 5.06 -2.04 5.48
C TYR A 74 5.06 -3.48 5.99
N ALA A 75 5.78 -3.77 7.09
CA ALA A 75 5.72 -5.06 7.75
C ALA A 75 4.29 -5.38 8.21
N TRP A 76 3.64 -4.45 8.92
CA TRP A 76 2.24 -4.57 9.31
C TRP A 76 1.32 -4.81 8.09
N TYR A 77 1.50 -4.03 7.02
CA TYR A 77 0.67 -4.13 5.81
C TYR A 77 0.70 -5.54 5.17
N ARG A 78 1.85 -6.21 5.18
CA ARG A 78 2.05 -7.51 4.55
C ARG A 78 1.85 -8.71 5.48
N SER A 79 1.89 -8.51 6.80
CA SER A 79 1.89 -9.63 7.76
C SER A 79 0.82 -9.56 8.81
N GLU A 80 0.21 -8.40 9.06
CA GLU A 80 -0.83 -8.29 10.08
C GLU A 80 -2.18 -8.79 9.53
N PRO A 81 -2.74 -9.87 10.09
CA PRO A 81 -4.06 -10.33 9.71
C PRO A 81 -5.12 -9.38 10.31
N LEU A 82 -6.11 -9.01 9.50
CA LEU A 82 -7.21 -8.17 9.96
C LEU A 82 -8.44 -9.04 10.31
N PRO A 83 -8.85 -9.14 11.59
CA PRO A 83 -9.97 -9.99 11.99
C PRO A 83 -11.28 -9.64 11.29
N ALA A 84 -11.52 -8.35 11.04
CA ALA A 84 -12.71 -7.85 10.34
C ALA A 84 -12.79 -8.32 8.86
N PHE A 85 -11.70 -8.88 8.32
CA PHE A 85 -11.60 -9.36 6.95
C PHE A 85 -11.24 -10.85 6.87
N GLY A 86 -11.59 -11.63 7.91
CA GLY A 86 -11.33 -13.06 7.92
C GLY A 86 -9.84 -13.41 7.99
N GLN A 87 -9.07 -12.65 8.78
CA GLN A 87 -7.62 -12.82 8.98
C GLN A 87 -6.76 -12.56 7.74
N ARG A 88 -7.32 -11.90 6.72
CA ARG A 88 -6.57 -11.45 5.54
C ARG A 88 -5.73 -10.22 5.86
N THR A 89 -4.58 -10.10 5.21
CA THR A 89 -3.70 -8.94 5.38
C THR A 89 -4.21 -7.74 4.57
N ALA A 90 -3.72 -6.55 4.90
CA ALA A 90 -3.99 -5.37 4.10
C ALA A 90 -3.47 -5.53 2.65
N SER A 91 -2.33 -6.21 2.46
CA SER A 91 -1.82 -6.54 1.11
C SER A 91 -2.76 -7.43 0.30
N ASP A 92 -3.36 -8.45 0.93
CA ASP A 92 -4.31 -9.34 0.23
C ASP A 92 -5.55 -8.57 -0.22
N LEU A 93 -6.04 -7.67 0.64
CA LEU A 93 -7.23 -6.87 0.36
C LEU A 93 -6.99 -5.86 -0.75
N VAL A 94 -5.83 -5.19 -0.75
CA VAL A 94 -5.45 -4.25 -1.82
C VAL A 94 -5.26 -4.98 -3.15
N ALA A 95 -4.64 -6.16 -3.16
CA ALA A 95 -4.46 -6.96 -4.37
C ALA A 95 -5.82 -7.33 -5.01
N GLU A 96 -6.85 -7.57 -4.20
CA GLU A 96 -8.24 -7.81 -4.64
C GLU A 96 -9.03 -6.54 -4.96
N GLY A 97 -8.45 -5.35 -4.83
CA GLY A 97 -9.13 -4.08 -5.09
C GLY A 97 -10.04 -3.59 -3.95
N LEU A 98 -9.91 -4.17 -2.76
CA LEU A 98 -10.68 -3.85 -1.54
C LEU A 98 -9.99 -2.81 -0.66
N ALA A 99 -9.14 -1.96 -1.23
CA ALA A 99 -8.34 -0.99 -0.48
C ALA A 99 -9.22 0.04 0.28
N ASP A 100 -10.35 0.44 -0.31
CA ASP A 100 -11.30 1.37 0.33
C ASP A 100 -11.93 0.77 1.61
N ALA A 101 -12.10 -0.56 1.65
CA ALA A 101 -12.58 -1.25 2.84
C ALA A 101 -11.52 -1.23 3.95
N VAL A 102 -10.25 -1.48 3.61
CA VAL A 102 -9.12 -1.37 4.56
C VAL A 102 -9.05 0.04 5.13
N LYS A 103 -9.07 1.07 4.30
CA LYS A 103 -9.03 2.47 4.74
C LYS A 103 -10.21 2.80 5.65
N THR A 104 -11.42 2.37 5.31
CA THR A 104 -12.60 2.58 6.14
C THR A 104 -12.48 1.90 7.49
N HIS A 105 -11.97 0.67 7.53
CA HIS A 105 -11.70 -0.05 8.78
C HIS A 105 -10.66 0.68 9.62
N LEU A 106 -9.54 1.10 9.02
CA LEU A 106 -8.50 1.89 9.68
C LEU A 106 -9.03 3.23 10.23
N SER A 107 -9.93 3.91 9.50
CA SER A 107 -10.58 5.13 10.00
C SER A 107 -11.42 4.84 11.25
N ARG A 108 -12.15 3.72 11.28
CA ARG A 108 -13.02 3.37 12.42
C ARG A 108 -12.20 3.06 13.68
N ILE A 109 -11.12 2.29 13.54
CA ILE A 109 -10.27 1.95 14.69
C ILE A 109 -9.47 3.17 15.17
N ALA A 110 -9.06 4.07 14.27
CA ALA A 110 -8.38 5.32 14.65
C ALA A 110 -9.30 6.26 15.45
N VAL A 111 -10.62 6.22 15.22
CA VAL A 111 -11.62 6.96 16.00
C VAL A 111 -11.95 6.26 17.34
N GLY A 112 -11.66 4.96 17.45
CA GLY A 112 -12.11 4.12 18.56
C GLY A 112 -11.09 3.79 19.66
N GLY A 113 -9.80 4.13 19.50
CA GLY A 113 -8.84 3.77 20.54
C GLY A 113 -7.40 4.14 20.26
N PHE A 114 -7.06 5.39 20.60
CA PHE A 114 -5.80 5.76 21.27
C PHE A 114 -6.09 7.00 22.13
N ALA A 115 -6.81 6.78 23.22
CA ALA A 115 -6.89 7.68 24.38
C ALA A 115 -6.52 6.86 25.62
#